data_AF-A0AA39FEM9-F1
#
_entry.id   AF-A0AA39FEM9-F1
#
_cell.length_a   1.000
_cell.length_b   1.000
_cell.length_c   1.000
_cell.angle_alpha   90.00
_cell.angle_beta   90.00
_cell.angle_gamma   90.00
#
_symmetry.space_group_name_H-M   'P 1'
#
loop_
_entity.id
_entity.type
_entity.pdbx_description
1 polymer ?
#
loop_
_entity_poly.entity_id
_entity_poly.type
_entity_poly.pdbx_seq_one_letter_code
_entity_poly.pdbx_strand_id
1 'polypeptide(L)'
;MGKSGGCFPGNSLIRSSEGEEKPLSEVKIGERIAALDTHGNIVYSEVIAFLDRSPEEKRQFVTFTTSSGRELTLTPAHLIPVTSNNHQSSKIIFAERVKINDRILIQDSNTSNEVGGFRLRWDRVIDIKLTLENGVYAPLTREGTVLVNDVVASCYAIVNSQTIAHYAFMPFRLFSSVRSSLESASKFIWPATFFAISEKLNAVETNEINESPEDRRLKPHNGVHWYASFLFTLASYVLPTSYLY
;
A
#
# COMPACT_ATOMS: atom_id res chain seq x y z
N MET A 1 -20.26 -14.60 3.47
CA MET A 1 -19.64 -13.31 3.08
C MET A 1 -18.26 -13.25 3.73
N GLY A 2 -17.19 -13.60 3.00
CA GLY A 2 -15.83 -13.55 3.52
C GLY A 2 -15.23 -12.16 3.31
N LYS A 3 -14.46 -11.66 4.30
CA LYS A 3 -13.57 -10.51 4.08
C LYS A 3 -12.64 -10.85 2.92
N SER A 4 -12.66 -10.04 1.86
CA SER A 4 -11.98 -10.35 0.59
C SER A 4 -10.51 -9.91 0.54
N GLY A 5 -9.94 -9.48 1.68
CA GLY A 5 -8.57 -8.96 1.75
C GLY A 5 -7.49 -10.03 1.56
N GLY A 6 -6.42 -9.64 0.88
CA GLY A 6 -5.23 -10.45 0.65
C GLY A 6 -4.40 -10.48 1.92
N CYS A 7 -4.19 -11.68 2.47
CA CYS A 7 -3.49 -11.85 3.73
C CYS A 7 -2.47 -12.98 3.65
N PHE A 8 -1.57 -13.01 4.62
CA PHE A 8 -0.60 -14.06 4.91
C PHE A 8 -0.87 -14.63 6.31
N PRO A 9 -0.48 -15.90 6.58
CA PRO A 9 -0.53 -16.45 7.92
C PRO A 9 0.53 -15.81 8.83
N GLY A 10 0.31 -15.83 10.13
CA GLY A 10 1.19 -15.13 11.09
C GLY A 10 2.59 -15.73 11.23
N ASN A 11 2.75 -17.02 10.92
CA ASN A 11 4.02 -17.75 10.95
C ASN A 11 4.88 -17.53 9.70
N SER A 12 4.37 -16.84 8.68
CA SER A 12 5.16 -16.46 7.51
C SER A 12 6.36 -15.61 7.91
N LEU A 13 7.53 -15.88 7.33
CA LEU A 13 8.78 -15.22 7.66
C LEU A 13 8.99 -13.96 6.83
N ILE A 14 9.50 -12.93 7.50
CA ILE A 14 9.84 -11.63 6.94
C ILE A 14 11.26 -11.27 7.35
N ARG A 15 12.02 -10.63 6.45
CA ARG A 15 13.34 -10.11 6.78
C ARG A 15 13.25 -8.64 7.18
N SER A 16 13.75 -8.32 8.38
CA SER A 16 13.85 -6.97 8.91
C SER A 16 15.14 -6.28 8.46
N SER A 17 15.16 -4.94 8.41
CA SER A 17 16.38 -4.16 8.14
C SER A 17 17.47 -4.36 9.18
N GLU A 18 17.10 -4.84 10.37
CA GLU A 18 18.03 -5.20 11.45
C GLU A 18 18.78 -6.51 11.18
N GLY A 19 18.48 -7.19 10.06
CA GLY A 19 19.15 -8.42 9.62
C GLY A 19 18.53 -9.70 10.16
N GLU A 20 17.49 -9.60 10.99
CA GLU A 20 16.77 -10.73 11.56
C GLU A 20 15.60 -11.18 10.65
N GLU A 21 15.47 -12.50 10.48
CA GLU A 21 14.24 -13.12 9.99
C GLU A 21 13.30 -13.37 11.16
N LYS A 22 12.06 -12.93 11.02
CA LYS A 22 11.06 -13.03 12.09
C LYS A 22 9.67 -13.33 11.53
N PRO A 23 8.77 -13.90 12.33
CA PRO A 23 7.40 -14.15 11.89
C PRO A 23 6.64 -12.84 11.68
N LEU A 24 5.75 -12.83 10.68
CA LEU A 24 4.93 -11.69 10.32
C LEU A 24 4.03 -11.22 11.48
N SER A 25 3.63 -12.15 12.36
CA SER A 25 2.87 -11.86 13.57
C SER A 25 3.56 -10.88 14.53
N GLU A 26 4.89 -10.82 14.50
CA GLU A 26 5.74 -9.96 15.35
C GLU A 26 6.13 -8.64 14.70
N VAL A 27 5.77 -8.43 13.43
CA VAL A 27 6.02 -7.17 12.73
C VAL A 27 5.13 -6.06 13.29
N LYS A 28 5.75 -4.90 13.56
CA LYS A 28 5.09 -3.68 14.03
C LYS A 28 5.11 -2.60 12.96
N ILE A 29 4.14 -1.67 13.06
CA ILE A 29 4.11 -0.45 12.25
C ILE A 29 5.37 0.38 12.57
N GLY A 30 5.98 0.98 11.56
CA GLY A 30 7.23 1.73 11.64
C GLY A 30 8.49 0.90 11.41
N GLU A 31 8.39 -0.44 11.49
CA GLU A 31 9.52 -1.31 11.15
C GLU A 31 9.76 -1.33 9.64
N ARG A 32 11.02 -1.58 9.24
CA ARG A 32 11.39 -1.68 7.83
C ARG A 32 11.63 -3.13 7.46
N ILE A 33 10.83 -3.63 6.51
CA ILE A 33 10.86 -5.03 6.07
C ILE A 33 11.22 -5.12 4.58
N ALA A 34 11.73 -6.27 4.16
CA ALA A 34 12.10 -6.50 2.77
C ALA A 34 10.89 -6.32 1.83
N ALA A 35 11.08 -5.49 0.81
CA ALA A 35 10.11 -5.14 -0.23
C ALA A 35 10.82 -4.98 -1.58
N LEU A 36 10.03 -4.84 -2.65
CA LEU A 36 10.50 -4.59 -4.01
C LEU A 36 10.19 -3.15 -4.42
N ASP A 37 11.22 -2.38 -4.79
CA ASP A 37 11.04 -1.02 -5.30
C ASP A 37 10.56 -0.99 -6.77
N THR A 38 10.29 0.21 -7.29
CA THR A 38 9.86 0.41 -8.69
C THR A 38 10.92 0.03 -9.73
N HIS A 39 12.19 -0.08 -9.33
CA HIS A 39 13.30 -0.47 -10.20
C HIS A 39 13.56 -1.99 -10.18
N GLY A 40 12.81 -2.74 -9.36
CA GLY A 40 12.98 -4.18 -9.20
C GLY A 40 14.12 -4.57 -8.25
N ASN A 41 14.55 -3.67 -7.38
CA ASN A 41 15.56 -3.95 -6.35
C ASN A 41 14.89 -4.30 -5.02
N ILE A 42 15.53 -5.20 -4.27
CA ILE A 42 15.12 -5.50 -2.89
C ILE A 42 15.57 -4.35 -1.99
N VAL A 43 14.62 -3.72 -1.31
CA VAL A 43 14.84 -2.61 -0.37
C VAL A 43 14.15 -2.91 0.97
N TYR A 44 14.55 -2.21 2.03
CA TYR A 44 13.83 -2.26 3.30
C TYR A 44 12.84 -1.10 3.38
N SER A 45 11.55 -1.41 3.29
CA SER A 45 10.45 -0.44 3.26
C SER A 45 9.69 -0.42 4.58
N GLU A 46 9.35 0.77 5.05
CA GLU A 46 8.59 0.98 6.28
C GLU A 46 7.18 0.38 6.17
N VAL A 47 6.76 -0.37 7.17
CA VAL A 47 5.38 -0.83 7.36
C VAL A 47 4.56 0.33 7.90
N ILE A 48 3.68 0.88 7.07
CA ILE A 48 2.86 2.05 7.41
C ILE A 48 1.50 1.69 8.01
N ALA A 49 1.00 0.47 7.75
CA ALA A 49 -0.26 -0.02 8.30
C ALA A 49 -0.36 -1.55 8.20
N PHE A 50 -1.40 -2.11 8.84
CA PHE A 50 -1.93 -3.45 8.54
C PHE A 50 -3.35 -3.29 7.99
N LEU A 51 -3.59 -3.77 6.77
CA LEU A 51 -4.91 -3.70 6.10
C LEU A 51 -5.92 -4.72 6.68
N ASP A 52 -5.41 -5.83 7.22
CA ASP A 52 -6.14 -6.81 8.02
C ASP A 52 -5.17 -7.38 9.06
N ARG A 53 -5.62 -7.54 10.30
CA ARG A 53 -4.86 -8.13 11.40
C ARG A 53 -5.80 -8.80 12.38
N SER A 54 -5.95 -10.11 12.23
CA SER A 54 -6.84 -10.94 13.06
C SER A 54 -6.12 -12.24 13.45
N PRO A 55 -5.38 -12.26 14.58
CA PRO A 55 -4.54 -13.41 14.97
C PRO A 55 -5.31 -14.71 15.21
N GLU A 56 -6.54 -14.61 15.71
CA GLU A 56 -7.39 -15.77 16.03
C GLU A 56 -8.32 -16.17 14.87
N GLU A 57 -8.32 -15.42 13.77
CA GLU A 57 -9.21 -15.70 12.65
C GLU A 57 -8.67 -16.87 11.81
N LYS A 58 -9.54 -17.86 11.55
CA LYS A 58 -9.27 -18.95 10.60
C LYS A 58 -9.59 -18.50 9.19
N ARG A 59 -8.66 -18.70 8.26
CA ARG A 59 -8.88 -18.44 6.84
C ARG A 59 -8.29 -19.53 5.97
N GLN A 60 -8.87 -19.70 4.79
CA GLN A 60 -8.32 -20.58 3.78
C GLN A 60 -7.14 -19.89 3.09
N PHE A 61 -6.05 -20.62 2.98
CA PHE A 61 -4.83 -20.22 2.30
C PHE A 61 -4.53 -21.18 1.14
N VAL A 62 -3.74 -20.68 0.19
CA VAL A 62 -3.06 -21.47 -0.82
C VAL A 62 -1.56 -21.38 -0.54
N THR A 63 -0.89 -22.52 -0.54
CA THR A 63 0.56 -22.66 -0.40
C THR A 63 1.12 -23.08 -1.74
N PHE A 64 2.07 -22.29 -2.25
CA PHE A 64 2.87 -22.63 -3.42
C PHE A 64 4.24 -23.14 -2.97
N THR A 65 4.63 -24.33 -3.42
CA THR A 65 6.01 -24.82 -3.26
C THR A 65 6.73 -24.69 -4.60
N THR A 66 7.90 -24.07 -4.58
CA THR A 66 8.70 -23.83 -5.79
C THR A 66 9.80 -24.87 -5.97
N SER A 67 10.39 -24.94 -7.17
CA SER A 67 11.46 -25.88 -7.51
C SER A 67 12.74 -25.72 -6.68
N SER A 68 12.97 -24.53 -6.11
CA SER A 68 14.08 -24.32 -5.17
C SER A 68 13.71 -24.51 -3.70
N GLY A 69 12.51 -25.04 -3.42
CA GLY A 69 12.04 -25.34 -2.07
C GLY A 69 11.57 -24.12 -1.28
N ARG A 70 11.27 -23.00 -1.96
CA ARG A 70 10.58 -21.88 -1.31
C ARG A 70 9.10 -22.15 -1.22
N GLU A 71 8.49 -21.70 -0.12
CA GLU A 71 7.07 -21.86 0.13
C GLU A 71 6.41 -20.50 0.38
N LEU A 72 5.37 -20.19 -0.38
CA LEU A 72 4.58 -18.97 -0.19
C LEU A 72 3.13 -19.35 0.13
N THR A 73 2.69 -19.01 1.35
CA THR A 73 1.32 -19.23 1.83
C THR A 73 0.58 -17.90 1.92
N LEU A 74 -0.56 -17.78 1.23
CA LEU A 74 -1.36 -16.56 1.16
C LEU A 74 -2.81 -16.86 0.78
N THR A 75 -3.72 -15.93 1.02
CA THR A 75 -5.13 -16.12 0.67
C THR A 75 -5.36 -16.20 -0.85
N PRO A 76 -6.36 -16.93 -1.34
CA PRO A 76 -6.66 -17.06 -2.78
C PRO A 76 -6.78 -15.73 -3.57
N ALA A 77 -7.30 -14.68 -2.93
CA ALA A 77 -7.51 -13.35 -3.54
C ALA A 77 -6.29 -12.41 -3.46
N HIS A 78 -5.15 -12.89 -2.98
CA HIS A 78 -3.92 -12.09 -2.87
C HIS A 78 -3.24 -11.93 -4.24
N LEU A 79 -2.72 -10.74 -4.54
CA LEU A 79 -2.02 -10.46 -5.79
C LEU A 79 -0.53 -10.80 -5.73
N ILE A 80 -0.03 -11.57 -6.70
CA ILE A 80 1.38 -11.94 -6.83
C ILE A 80 1.89 -11.79 -8.26
N PRO A 81 3.19 -11.42 -8.44
CA PRO A 81 3.84 -11.38 -9.73
C PRO A 81 4.10 -12.81 -10.24
N VAL A 82 3.65 -13.08 -11.46
CA VAL A 82 3.77 -14.38 -12.12
C VAL A 82 4.21 -14.19 -13.56
N THR A 83 5.09 -15.05 -14.05
CA THR A 83 5.41 -15.15 -15.47
C THR A 83 5.10 -16.56 -15.99
N SER A 84 4.60 -16.62 -17.22
CA SER A 84 4.38 -17.88 -17.91
C SER A 84 5.70 -18.41 -18.47
N ASN A 85 5.75 -19.72 -18.74
CA ASN A 85 6.95 -20.41 -19.21
C ASN A 85 7.53 -19.84 -20.53
N ASN A 86 6.75 -19.08 -21.30
CA ASN A 86 7.20 -18.45 -22.54
C ASN A 86 7.92 -17.10 -22.33
N HIS A 87 8.15 -16.67 -21.09
CA HIS A 87 8.93 -15.46 -20.72
C HIS A 87 8.49 -14.13 -21.37
N GLN A 88 7.32 -14.07 -21.99
CA GLN A 88 6.90 -12.92 -22.81
C GLN A 88 6.42 -11.71 -22.00
N SER A 89 6.01 -11.89 -20.74
CA SER A 89 5.68 -10.79 -19.81
C SER A 89 5.36 -11.32 -18.41
N SER A 90 5.83 -10.62 -17.38
CA SER A 90 5.33 -10.78 -16.02
C SER A 90 4.00 -10.06 -15.84
N LYS A 91 3.06 -10.68 -15.13
CA LYS A 91 1.74 -10.13 -14.81
C LYS A 91 1.50 -10.26 -13.32
N ILE A 92 0.70 -9.35 -12.76
CA ILE A 92 0.21 -9.48 -11.39
C ILE A 92 -1.16 -10.15 -11.46
N ILE A 93 -1.32 -11.31 -10.81
CA ILE A 93 -2.55 -12.10 -10.82
C ILE A 93 -2.94 -12.54 -9.41
N PHE A 94 -4.19 -12.99 -9.24
CA PHE A 94 -4.62 -13.63 -7.99
C PHE A 94 -3.92 -14.97 -7.78
N ALA A 95 -3.60 -15.27 -6.53
CA ALA A 95 -3.02 -16.53 -6.12
C ALA A 95 -3.84 -17.73 -6.60
N GLU A 96 -5.17 -17.68 -6.53
CA GLU A 96 -6.04 -18.77 -7.02
C GLU A 96 -5.89 -19.09 -8.52
N ARG A 97 -5.34 -18.17 -9.31
CA ARG A 97 -5.15 -18.32 -10.76
C ARG A 97 -3.78 -18.87 -11.14
N VAL A 98 -2.87 -19.01 -10.18
CA VAL A 98 -1.56 -19.62 -10.39
C VAL A 98 -1.72 -21.11 -10.71
N LYS A 99 -0.96 -21.58 -11.67
CA LYS A 99 -0.95 -22.98 -12.09
C LYS A 99 0.43 -23.59 -11.87
N ILE A 100 0.46 -24.92 -11.76
CA ILE A 100 1.71 -25.68 -11.79
C ILE A 100 2.46 -25.34 -13.10
N ASN A 101 3.78 -25.17 -12.99
CA ASN A 101 4.69 -24.67 -14.04
C ASN A 101 4.67 -23.17 -14.32
N ASP A 102 3.75 -22.39 -13.73
CA ASP A 102 3.96 -20.94 -13.66
C ASP A 102 5.20 -20.64 -12.81
N ARG A 103 5.77 -19.44 -12.98
CA ARG A 103 6.93 -19.01 -12.21
C ARG A 103 6.58 -17.80 -11.37
N ILE A 104 6.94 -17.84 -10.09
CA ILE A 104 6.80 -16.73 -9.14
C ILE A 104 8.17 -16.11 -8.86
N LEU A 105 8.17 -14.84 -8.45
CA LEU A 105 9.40 -14.07 -8.25
C LEU A 105 9.94 -14.32 -6.85
N ILE A 106 11.15 -14.86 -6.76
CA ILE A 106 11.82 -15.14 -5.48
C ILE A 106 13.16 -14.40 -5.39
N GLN A 107 13.63 -14.20 -4.17
CA GLN A 107 14.99 -13.82 -3.88
C GLN A 107 15.92 -15.04 -4.00
N ASP A 108 17.00 -14.90 -4.75
CA ASP A 108 18.02 -15.92 -4.94
C ASP A 108 19.04 -15.87 -3.80
N SER A 109 19.11 -16.95 -3.01
CA SER A 109 20.07 -17.08 -1.91
C SER A 109 21.44 -17.62 -2.35
N ASN A 110 21.57 -18.10 -3.60
CA ASN A 110 22.79 -18.76 -4.07
C ASN A 110 23.88 -17.80 -4.59
N THR A 111 23.64 -16.49 -4.56
CA THR A 111 24.61 -15.47 -5.01
C THR A 111 25.29 -14.78 -3.83
N SER A 112 25.82 -15.55 -2.87
CA SER A 112 26.64 -15.01 -1.78
C SER A 112 28.06 -14.58 -2.22
N ASN A 113 28.42 -14.80 -3.49
CA ASN A 113 29.79 -14.63 -4.00
C ASN A 113 29.94 -13.50 -5.03
N GLU A 114 28.88 -12.75 -5.33
CA GLU A 114 29.01 -11.49 -6.09
C GLU A 114 28.92 -10.30 -5.12
N VAL A 115 29.91 -9.42 -5.22
CA VAL A 115 29.98 -8.18 -4.45
C VAL A 115 28.77 -7.30 -4.81
N GLY A 116 27.75 -7.32 -3.94
CA GLY A 116 26.64 -6.37 -3.97
C GLY A 116 25.38 -6.84 -4.68
N GLY A 117 24.52 -7.59 -3.97
CA GLY A 117 23.08 -7.58 -4.23
C GLY A 117 22.36 -8.90 -4.03
N PHE A 118 21.23 -8.85 -3.33
CA PHE A 118 20.22 -9.90 -3.41
C PHE A 118 19.63 -9.90 -4.83
N ARG A 119 19.77 -11.00 -5.57
CA ARG A 119 19.25 -11.10 -6.94
C ARG A 119 17.85 -11.70 -6.92
N LEU A 120 16.97 -11.23 -7.79
CA LEU A 120 15.65 -11.83 -7.98
C LEU A 120 15.68 -12.80 -9.15
N ARG A 121 14.95 -13.90 -9.03
CA ARG A 121 14.75 -14.84 -10.12
C ARG A 121 13.35 -15.43 -10.15
N TRP A 122 12.93 -15.83 -11.35
CA TRP A 122 11.67 -16.53 -11.56
C TRP A 122 11.83 -18.02 -11.26
N ASP A 123 11.16 -18.50 -10.22
CA ASP A 123 11.22 -19.90 -9.79
C ASP A 123 9.89 -20.62 -10.05
N ARG A 124 9.98 -21.87 -10.48
CA ARG A 124 8.83 -22.61 -10.98
C ARG A 124 8.01 -23.17 -9.82
N VAL A 125 6.69 -22.98 -9.86
CA VAL A 125 5.74 -23.62 -8.95
C VAL A 125 5.61 -25.08 -9.32
N ILE A 126 5.91 -25.98 -8.37
CA ILE A 126 5.87 -27.43 -8.56
C ILE A 126 4.72 -28.08 -7.79
N ASP A 127 4.23 -27.44 -6.73
CA ASP A 127 3.08 -27.90 -5.95
C ASP A 127 2.19 -26.74 -5.51
N ILE A 128 0.90 -27.03 -5.39
CA ILE A 128 -0.14 -26.08 -4.94
C ILE A 128 -1.07 -26.81 -3.99
N LYS A 129 -1.14 -26.33 -2.74
CA LYS A 129 -1.97 -26.93 -1.68
C LYS A 129 -2.91 -25.90 -1.08
N LEU A 130 -4.14 -26.30 -0.76
CA LEU A 130 -5.07 -25.49 0.02
C LEU A 130 -4.99 -25.92 1.48
N THR A 131 -4.81 -24.95 2.38
CA THR A 131 -4.72 -25.15 3.83
C THR A 131 -5.72 -24.24 4.55
N LEU A 132 -6.09 -24.61 5.77
CA LEU A 132 -6.85 -23.75 6.67
C LEU A 132 -5.94 -23.41 7.85
N GLU A 133 -5.60 -22.13 8.01
CA GLU A 133 -4.65 -21.68 9.01
C GLU A 133 -5.23 -20.54 9.86
N ASN A 134 -4.71 -20.40 11.07
CA ASN A 134 -5.03 -19.30 11.98
C ASN A 134 -4.10 -18.12 11.72
N GLY A 135 -4.62 -16.92 11.94
CA GLY A 135 -3.84 -15.71 11.88
C GLY A 135 -3.87 -15.11 10.49
N VAL A 136 -4.37 -13.90 10.42
CA VAL A 136 -4.55 -13.17 9.17
C VAL A 136 -3.81 -11.85 9.31
N TYR A 137 -2.80 -11.65 8.47
CA TYR A 137 -1.96 -10.45 8.49
C TYR A 137 -1.77 -9.92 7.06
N ALA A 138 -2.06 -8.64 6.86
CA ALA A 138 -1.86 -7.95 5.59
C ALA A 138 -1.05 -6.66 5.82
N PRO A 139 0.30 -6.73 5.89
CA PRO A 139 1.12 -5.55 6.06
C PRO A 139 1.05 -4.65 4.82
N LEU A 140 1.08 -3.34 5.02
CA LEU A 140 1.23 -2.35 3.96
C LEU A 140 2.57 -1.66 4.13
N THR A 141 3.46 -1.83 3.15
CA THR A 141 4.73 -1.11 3.07
C THR A 141 4.59 0.15 2.23
N ARG A 142 5.55 1.09 2.31
CA ARG A 142 5.59 2.26 1.41
C ARG A 142 5.73 1.89 -0.06
N GLU A 143 6.42 0.79 -0.37
CA GLU A 143 6.59 0.32 -1.75
C GLU A 143 5.32 -0.40 -2.27
N GLY A 144 4.40 -0.80 -1.39
CA GLY A 144 3.20 -1.57 -1.77
C GLY A 144 3.50 -3.02 -2.17
N THR A 145 4.71 -3.51 -1.89
CA THR A 145 5.16 -4.89 -2.07
C THR A 145 5.83 -5.39 -0.79
N VAL A 146 5.94 -6.71 -0.65
CA VAL A 146 6.58 -7.34 0.51
C VAL A 146 7.22 -8.66 0.08
N LEU A 147 8.35 -9.01 0.69
CA LEU A 147 8.96 -10.32 0.56
C LEU A 147 8.54 -11.19 1.76
N VAL A 148 7.87 -12.29 1.48
CA VAL A 148 7.40 -13.27 2.46
C VAL A 148 8.01 -14.62 2.13
N ASN A 149 8.73 -15.22 3.07
CA ASN A 149 9.52 -16.43 2.84
C ASN A 149 10.43 -16.32 1.59
N ASP A 150 11.09 -15.16 1.41
CA ASP A 150 11.88 -14.81 0.22
C ASP A 150 11.10 -14.74 -1.11
N VAL A 151 9.77 -14.75 -1.09
CA VAL A 151 8.92 -14.65 -2.29
C VAL A 151 8.24 -13.28 -2.34
N VAL A 152 8.29 -12.64 -3.51
CA VAL A 152 7.68 -11.31 -3.71
C VAL A 152 6.17 -11.44 -3.83
N ALA A 153 5.46 -10.62 -3.07
CA ALA A 153 4.01 -10.45 -3.16
C ALA A 153 3.64 -8.96 -3.14
N SER A 154 2.44 -8.63 -3.65
CA SER A 154 1.86 -7.31 -3.46
C SER A 154 1.37 -7.16 -2.02
N CYS A 155 1.23 -5.93 -1.51
CA CYS A 155 0.47 -5.67 -0.27
C CYS A 155 -1.06 -5.62 -0.52
N TYR A 156 -1.51 -5.69 -1.78
CA TYR A 156 -2.89 -5.45 -2.18
C TYR A 156 -3.63 -6.72 -2.64
N ALA A 157 -4.96 -6.63 -2.60
CA ALA A 157 -5.90 -7.65 -3.08
C ALA A 157 -7.25 -7.01 -3.43
N ILE A 158 -8.22 -7.80 -3.93
CA ILE A 158 -9.60 -7.33 -4.08
C ILE A 158 -10.20 -7.11 -2.71
N VAL A 159 -10.17 -5.89 -2.23
CA VAL A 159 -10.98 -5.46 -1.08
C VAL A 159 -12.33 -4.98 -1.59
N ASN A 160 -13.41 -5.49 -1.00
CA ASN A 160 -14.76 -5.09 -1.34
C ASN A 160 -14.86 -3.55 -1.29
N SER A 161 -15.27 -2.93 -2.40
CA SER A 161 -15.16 -1.48 -2.63
C SER A 161 -15.85 -0.62 -1.57
N GLN A 162 -16.84 -1.17 -0.86
CA GLN A 162 -17.58 -0.46 0.18
C GLN A 162 -16.71 -0.07 1.39
N THR A 163 -15.76 -0.91 1.80
CA THR A 163 -14.91 -0.63 2.98
C THR A 163 -13.83 0.40 2.66
N ILE A 164 -13.15 0.26 1.51
CA ILE A 164 -12.19 1.28 1.05
C ILE A 164 -12.91 2.60 0.79
N ALA A 165 -14.07 2.58 0.13
CA ALA A 165 -14.87 3.78 -0.07
C ALA A 165 -15.24 4.43 1.27
N HIS A 166 -15.67 3.65 2.28
CA HIS A 166 -16.00 4.21 3.60
C HIS A 166 -14.82 4.89 4.29
N TYR A 167 -13.60 4.33 4.20
CA TYR A 167 -12.39 4.97 4.73
C TYR A 167 -11.97 6.18 3.88
N ALA A 168 -11.98 6.06 2.56
CA ALA A 168 -11.66 7.16 1.65
C ALA A 168 -12.62 8.34 1.80
N PHE A 169 -13.90 8.08 2.13
CA PHE A 169 -14.91 9.10 2.40
C PHE A 169 -15.03 9.47 3.89
N MET A 170 -14.24 8.87 4.78
CA MET A 170 -14.25 9.21 6.22
C MET A 170 -13.87 10.69 6.47
N PRO A 171 -12.85 11.28 5.80
CA PRO A 171 -12.57 12.71 5.92
C PRO A 171 -13.76 13.58 5.51
N PHE A 172 -14.46 13.22 4.43
CA PHE A 172 -15.64 13.94 3.95
C PHE A 172 -16.81 13.88 4.97
N ARG A 173 -17.00 12.73 5.63
CA ARG A 173 -18.03 12.53 6.67
C ARG A 173 -17.74 13.28 7.97
N LEU A 174 -16.46 13.40 8.33
CA LEU A 174 -16.04 14.22 9.46
C LEU A 174 -16.25 15.70 9.16
N PHE A 175 -15.89 16.16 7.95
CA PHE A 175 -16.13 17.54 7.52
C PHE A 175 -17.61 17.92 7.45
N SER A 176 -18.49 17.01 7.02
CA SER A 176 -19.93 17.27 7.00
C SER A 176 -20.52 17.42 8.42
N SER A 177 -19.92 16.77 9.42
CA SER A 177 -20.34 16.85 10.84
C SER A 177 -19.77 18.08 11.55
N VAL A 178 -18.59 18.55 11.11
CA VAL A 178 -17.95 19.78 11.59
C VAL A 178 -18.68 21.01 11.06
N ARG A 179 -19.20 20.98 9.82
CA ARG A 179 -19.99 22.09 9.24
C ARG A 179 -21.29 22.35 10.01
N SER A 180 -22.04 21.32 10.40
CA SER A 180 -23.28 21.51 11.18
C SER A 180 -23.02 22.00 12.60
N SER A 181 -21.88 21.62 13.19
CA SER A 181 -21.45 22.08 14.51
C SER A 181 -20.92 23.52 14.48
N LEU A 182 -20.16 23.89 13.45
CA LEU A 182 -19.68 25.27 13.24
C LEU A 182 -20.80 26.24 12.85
N GLU A 183 -21.79 25.83 12.05
CA GLU A 183 -22.97 26.65 11.74
C GLU A 183 -23.87 26.86 12.97
N SER A 184 -23.83 25.94 13.94
CA SER A 184 -24.53 26.10 15.23
C SER A 184 -23.75 27.01 16.19
N ALA A 185 -22.42 26.93 16.21
CA ALA A 185 -21.55 27.79 17.00
C ALA A 185 -21.47 29.23 16.46
N SER A 186 -21.50 29.42 15.13
CA SER A 186 -21.43 30.73 14.49
C SER A 186 -22.68 31.58 14.77
N LYS A 187 -23.86 30.95 14.95
CA LYS A 187 -25.08 31.64 15.39
C LYS A 187 -25.01 32.18 16.82
N PHE A 188 -24.10 31.67 17.65
CA PHE A 188 -23.94 32.08 19.04
C PHE A 188 -22.85 33.14 19.24
N ILE A 189 -21.91 33.27 18.31
CA ILE A 189 -20.74 34.15 18.42
C ILE A 189 -20.92 35.44 17.57
N TRP A 190 -21.90 35.49 16.67
CA TRP A 190 -22.05 36.58 15.68
C TRP A 190 -22.31 38.00 16.23
N PRO A 191 -23.04 38.25 17.34
CA PRO A 191 -23.29 39.64 17.73
C PRO A 191 -22.07 40.35 18.35
N ALA A 192 -21.18 39.61 19.02
CA ALA A 192 -20.14 40.20 19.86
C ALA A 192 -18.81 40.44 19.13
N THR A 193 -18.48 39.62 18.14
CA THR A 193 -17.18 39.71 17.45
C THR A 193 -17.19 40.66 16.25
N PHE A 194 -18.34 40.87 15.60
CA PHE A 194 -18.43 41.73 14.42
C PHE A 194 -18.24 43.23 14.77
N PHE A 195 -18.71 43.67 15.94
CA PHE A 195 -18.57 45.06 16.39
C PHE A 195 -17.11 45.42 16.76
N ALA A 196 -16.37 44.48 17.35
CA ALA A 196 -14.98 44.68 17.74
C ALA A 196 -13.99 44.64 16.55
N ILE A 197 -14.37 44.01 15.44
CA ILE A 197 -13.52 43.90 14.25
C ILE A 197 -13.72 45.09 13.31
N SER A 198 -14.93 45.67 13.21
CA SER A 198 -15.16 46.85 12.36
C SER A 198 -14.36 48.08 12.80
N GLU A 199 -14.09 48.22 14.10
CA GLU A 199 -13.29 49.32 14.63
C GLU A 199 -11.80 49.20 14.26
N LYS A 200 -11.31 47.98 14.02
CA LYS A 200 -9.91 47.71 13.65
C LYS A 200 -9.62 47.73 12.15
N LEU A 201 -10.64 47.64 11.29
CA LEU A 201 -10.45 47.57 9.83
C LEU A 201 -10.35 48.93 9.12
N ASN A 202 -10.68 50.04 9.78
CA ASN A 202 -10.52 51.39 9.21
C ASN A 202 -9.09 51.96 9.32
N ALA A 203 -8.13 51.22 9.88
CA ALA A 203 -6.81 51.76 10.22
C ALA A 203 -5.64 51.26 9.36
N VAL A 204 -5.87 50.39 8.35
CA VAL A 204 -4.76 49.82 7.57
C VAL A 204 -5.17 49.69 6.10
N GLU A 205 -4.91 50.75 5.33
CA GLU A 205 -4.96 50.74 3.87
C GLU A 205 -3.58 51.14 3.32
N THR A 206 -3.06 50.31 2.39
CA THR A 206 -2.15 50.57 1.25
C THR A 206 -1.04 49.52 1.11
N ASN A 207 -1.18 48.62 0.13
CA ASN A 207 -0.41 48.69 -1.12
C ASN A 207 -0.63 47.46 -2.04
N GLU A 208 -0.80 47.78 -3.32
CA GLU A 208 -1.04 46.94 -4.50
C GLU A 208 0.21 46.17 -4.97
N ILE A 209 0.03 45.02 -5.67
CA ILE A 209 0.77 44.68 -6.93
C ILE A 209 -0.02 43.67 -7.81
N ASN A 210 0.12 43.83 -9.14
CA ASN A 210 -0.63 43.34 -10.32
C ASN A 210 -0.46 41.85 -10.79
N GLU A 211 -1.39 41.41 -11.65
CA GLU A 211 -1.50 40.13 -12.44
C GLU A 211 -0.85 40.18 -13.86
N SER A 212 -0.08 39.16 -14.35
CA SER A 212 -0.38 38.01 -15.29
C SER A 212 -0.02 38.27 -16.80
N PRO A 213 0.05 37.35 -17.82
CA PRO A 213 -0.09 35.86 -17.96
C PRO A 213 0.88 35.08 -18.97
N GLU A 214 0.64 33.75 -19.13
CA GLU A 214 0.92 32.79 -20.28
C GLU A 214 2.34 32.19 -20.56
N ASP A 215 2.58 31.01 -21.18
CA ASP A 215 1.98 29.67 -21.34
C ASP A 215 3.06 28.70 -21.95
N ARG A 216 2.99 27.41 -21.58
CA ARG A 216 3.54 26.14 -22.17
C ARG A 216 4.78 26.08 -23.08
N ARG A 217 5.64 25.09 -22.78
CA ARG A 217 5.91 23.89 -23.63
C ARG A 217 6.84 22.90 -22.90
N LEU A 218 6.47 21.61 -22.86
CA LEU A 218 7.34 20.42 -23.03
C LEU A 218 6.47 19.15 -22.93
N LYS A 219 6.48 18.31 -23.97
CA LYS A 219 5.99 16.92 -23.96
C LYS A 219 7.22 15.99 -23.93
N PRO A 220 7.16 14.78 -23.33
CA PRO A 220 6.91 13.59 -24.16
C PRO A 220 6.12 12.44 -23.48
N HIS A 221 5.81 11.43 -24.30
CA HIS A 221 4.93 10.26 -24.08
C HIS A 221 5.53 9.12 -23.22
N ASN A 222 4.70 8.40 -22.44
CA ASN A 222 4.33 6.98 -22.61
C ASN A 222 3.85 6.30 -21.30
N GLY A 223 2.64 5.72 -21.34
CA GLY A 223 2.35 4.39 -20.76
C GLY A 223 1.93 4.23 -19.30
N VAL A 224 2.30 5.11 -18.36
CA VAL A 224 2.04 4.86 -16.90
C VAL A 224 1.27 6.00 -16.21
N HIS A 225 0.86 7.01 -16.97
CA HIS A 225 0.37 8.29 -16.42
C HIS A 225 -0.99 8.21 -15.72
N TRP A 226 -1.82 7.21 -16.01
CA TRP A 226 -3.20 7.16 -15.49
C TRP A 226 -3.28 6.72 -14.02
N TYR A 227 -2.42 5.79 -13.59
CA TYR A 227 -2.37 5.29 -12.20
C TYR A 227 -1.73 6.33 -11.27
N ALA A 228 -0.65 6.98 -11.74
CA ALA A 228 -0.02 8.08 -11.02
C ALA A 228 -0.98 9.26 -10.87
N SER A 229 -1.68 9.68 -11.93
CA SER A 229 -2.67 10.77 -11.85
C SER A 229 -3.89 10.42 -10.99
N PHE A 230 -4.33 9.17 -10.95
CA PHE A 230 -5.42 8.73 -10.07
C PHE A 230 -5.01 8.76 -8.59
N LEU A 231 -3.82 8.23 -8.24
CA LEU A 231 -3.28 8.31 -6.88
C LEU A 231 -2.97 9.76 -6.46
N PHE A 232 -2.46 10.59 -7.37
CA PHE A 232 -2.21 12.02 -7.09
C PHE A 232 -3.51 12.81 -6.87
N THR A 233 -4.56 12.52 -7.64
CA THR A 233 -5.89 13.14 -7.50
C THR A 233 -6.58 12.71 -6.21
N LEU A 234 -6.35 11.48 -5.75
CA LEU A 234 -6.85 10.99 -4.46
C LEU A 234 -6.03 11.57 -3.28
N ALA A 235 -4.72 11.72 -3.43
CA ALA A 235 -3.84 12.27 -2.40
C ALA A 235 -4.03 13.78 -2.19
N SER A 236 -4.22 14.56 -3.26
CA SER A 236 -4.45 16.01 -3.18
C SER A 236 -5.84 16.39 -2.66
N TYR A 237 -6.79 15.45 -2.65
CA TYR A 237 -8.12 15.62 -2.07
C TYR A 237 -8.20 15.19 -0.58
N VAL A 238 -7.21 14.45 -0.08
CA VAL A 238 -7.24 13.81 1.26
C VAL A 238 -6.25 14.41 2.26
N LEU A 239 -5.27 15.22 1.85
CA LEU A 239 -4.25 15.77 2.74
C LEU A 239 -4.34 17.30 2.90
N PRO A 240 -4.70 17.82 4.09
CA PRO A 240 -4.42 19.21 4.43
C PRO A 240 -2.91 19.39 4.64
N THR A 241 -2.37 20.51 4.17
CA THR A 241 -0.94 20.90 4.22
C THR A 241 -0.36 21.15 5.62
N SER A 242 -1.02 20.74 6.71
CA SER A 242 -0.60 21.05 8.08
C SER A 242 0.08 19.90 8.85
N TYR A 243 0.50 18.83 8.18
CA TYR A 243 1.25 17.72 8.79
C TYR A 243 2.52 17.36 7.99
N LEU A 244 3.16 18.36 7.37
CA LEU A 244 4.48 18.27 6.72
C LEU A 244 5.59 19.00 7.50
N TYR A 245 5.50 19.06 8.83
CA TYR A 245 6.59 19.47 9.70
C TYR A 245 6.71 18.54 10.91
#